data_AF-A0A3N4AK36-F1
#
_entry.id   AF-A0A3N4AK36-F1
#
_cell.length_a   1.000
_cell.length_b   1.000
_cell.length_c   1.000
_cell.angle_alpha   90.00
_cell.angle_beta   90.00
_cell.angle_gamma   90.00
#
_symmetry.space_group_name_H-M   'P 1'
#
loop_
_entity.id
_entity.type
_entity.pdbx_description
1 polymer ?
#
loop_
_entity_poly.entity_id
_entity_poly.type
_entity_poly.pdbx_seq_one_letter_code
_entity_poly.pdbx_strand_id
1 'polypeptide(L)'
;MTTEFQPLIKSRNGVLGSASNNRWQASVELVDMTPAPAAPVRIKLTCEPQSVIIDLRQSAIVVIDMQNDFCAAGGWVDQMGTDPSPNRAPIAPLQGLLPELRAKGVPVIWVNWGNRPDLANMPPNQIHLYKNSGEGVGLGDPLDSNGAPVLQKDSWAAAVVDELAPDASDICVDKYRISGFWDTPLDSILRNLGVKSVLFAGVNIDQCVLHSLTDANFLARISHRSPASLADCAGYRHYRSLAAVTDQ
;
A
#
# COMPACT_ATOMS: atom_id res chain seq x y z
N MET A 1 35.81 22.97 32.07
CA MET A 1 34.47 22.43 32.30
C MET A 1 34.20 21.39 31.22
N THR A 2 34.32 20.12 31.56
CA THR A 2 33.96 18.99 30.71
C THR A 2 32.48 18.73 30.90
N THR A 3 31.65 19.22 29.99
CA THR A 3 30.23 18.91 29.97
C THR A 3 30.07 17.49 29.44
N GLU A 4 29.96 16.51 30.34
CA GLU A 4 29.56 15.15 29.95
C GLU A 4 28.10 15.19 29.48
N PHE A 5 27.86 14.89 28.21
CA PHE A 5 26.53 14.66 27.67
C PHE A 5 26.01 13.30 28.18
N GLN A 6 25.42 13.29 29.37
CA GLN A 6 24.68 12.13 29.84
C GLN A 6 23.33 12.00 29.11
N PRO A 7 22.83 10.78 28.86
CA PRO A 7 21.49 10.58 28.31
C PRO A 7 20.44 11.22 29.21
N LEU A 8 19.62 12.12 28.65
CA LEU A 8 18.61 12.88 29.39
C LEU A 8 17.46 12.00 29.92
N ILE A 9 17.22 10.84 29.31
CA ILE A 9 16.22 9.87 29.75
C ILE A 9 16.84 8.47 29.82
N LYS A 10 16.76 7.84 31.00
CA LYS A 10 17.36 6.52 31.30
C LYS A 10 16.36 5.36 31.24
N SER A 11 15.08 5.63 30.97
CA SER A 11 13.95 4.67 31.04
C SER A 11 13.34 4.41 29.66
N ARG A 12 12.88 3.17 29.41
CA ARG A 12 12.08 2.80 28.22
C ARG A 12 10.56 3.07 28.37
N ASN A 13 10.10 3.48 29.56
CA ASN A 13 8.69 3.83 29.79
C ASN A 13 8.39 5.23 29.29
N GLY A 14 7.21 5.48 28.71
CA GLY A 14 6.79 6.80 28.23
C GLY A 14 7.05 7.08 26.74
N VAL A 15 7.27 6.03 25.95
CA VAL A 15 7.36 6.15 24.48
C VAL A 15 5.99 6.51 23.91
N LEU A 16 5.93 7.60 23.15
CA LEU A 16 4.77 8.04 22.39
C LEU A 16 5.04 7.83 20.90
N GLY A 17 4.12 7.18 20.18
CA GLY A 17 4.26 6.86 18.75
C GLY A 17 4.63 5.39 18.50
N SER A 18 4.14 4.84 17.39
CA SER A 18 4.30 3.43 17.03
C SER A 18 5.54 3.14 16.19
N ALA A 19 6.12 4.16 15.53
CA ALA A 19 7.20 4.00 14.58
C ALA A 19 8.57 4.29 15.19
N SER A 20 9.59 3.58 14.70
CA SER A 20 10.95 3.71 15.26
C SER A 20 11.61 5.08 15.01
N ASN A 21 11.17 5.77 13.97
CA ASN A 21 11.69 7.03 13.43
C ASN A 21 10.77 8.24 13.71
N ASN A 22 9.58 8.02 14.27
CA ASN A 22 8.62 9.05 14.61
C ASN A 22 7.99 8.74 15.98
N ARG A 23 8.82 8.86 17.02
CA ARG A 23 8.44 8.61 18.41
C ARG A 23 9.07 9.64 19.34
N TRP A 24 8.36 10.01 20.39
CA TRP A 24 8.92 10.84 21.46
C TRP A 24 9.06 10.03 22.72
N GLN A 25 9.90 10.50 23.63
CA GLN A 25 10.07 9.92 24.94
C GLN A 25 9.61 10.95 25.96
N ALA A 26 8.56 10.65 26.72
CA ALA A 26 7.95 11.56 27.69
C ALA A 26 8.01 10.99 29.11
N SER A 27 8.29 11.86 30.07
CA SER A 27 8.05 11.66 31.51
C SER A 27 7.23 12.83 32.05
N VAL A 28 6.99 12.85 33.36
CA VAL A 28 6.30 13.98 34.03
C VAL A 28 7.14 15.27 33.91
N GLU A 29 8.47 15.16 33.93
CA GLU A 29 9.38 16.30 33.98
C GLU A 29 9.97 16.69 32.62
N LEU A 30 9.97 15.79 31.63
CA LEU A 30 10.71 15.98 30.38
C LEU A 30 10.00 15.35 29.19
N VAL A 31 10.01 16.03 28.05
CA VAL A 31 9.66 15.45 26.74
C VAL A 31 10.87 15.56 25.82
N ASP A 32 11.42 14.42 25.43
CA ASP A 32 12.45 14.31 24.41
C ASP A 32 11.81 14.01 23.05
N MET A 33 11.82 15.03 22.20
CA MET A 33 11.31 15.00 20.83
C MET A 33 12.39 14.67 19.80
N THR A 34 13.57 14.23 20.24
CA THR A 34 14.77 14.05 19.41
C THR A 34 15.26 12.60 19.39
N PRO A 35 14.40 11.61 19.09
CA PRO A 35 14.83 10.22 19.03
C PRO A 35 15.99 10.06 18.05
N ALA A 36 17.08 9.42 18.49
CA ALA A 36 18.17 9.07 17.58
C ALA A 36 17.63 8.16 16.45
N PRO A 37 17.92 8.47 15.18
CA PRO A 37 17.55 7.60 14.07
C PRO A 37 18.16 6.20 14.25
N ALA A 38 17.38 5.16 13.98
CA ALA A 38 17.92 3.80 13.93
C ALA A 38 18.93 3.67 12.78
N ALA A 39 19.96 2.82 12.96
CA ALA A 39 20.93 2.53 11.91
C ALA A 39 20.21 1.95 10.66
N PRO A 40 20.48 2.47 9.45
CA PRO A 40 19.73 2.10 8.24
C PRO A 40 19.97 0.64 7.85
N VAL A 41 18.96 0.01 7.25
CA VAL A 41 19.05 -1.32 6.62
C VAL A 41 18.99 -1.11 5.11
N ARG A 42 20.16 -0.94 4.50
CA ARG A 42 20.28 -0.59 3.09
C ARG A 42 20.16 -1.80 2.19
N ILE A 43 19.35 -1.68 1.15
CA ILE A 43 19.32 -2.63 0.03
C ILE A 43 19.48 -1.89 -1.29
N LYS A 44 20.14 -2.55 -2.26
CA LYS A 44 20.20 -2.09 -3.65
C LYS A 44 19.09 -2.78 -4.43
N LEU A 45 18.24 -2.00 -5.09
CA LEU A 45 17.24 -2.49 -6.04
C LEU A 45 17.75 -2.24 -7.45
N THR A 46 17.80 -3.29 -8.25
CA THR A 46 18.09 -3.17 -9.69
C THR A 46 16.80 -2.78 -10.40
N CYS A 47 16.78 -1.59 -10.98
CA CYS A 47 15.65 -1.04 -11.71
C CYS A 47 16.15 -0.14 -12.84
N GLU A 48 15.26 0.14 -13.79
CA GLU A 48 15.48 1.10 -14.87
C GLU A 48 14.97 2.48 -14.47
N PRO A 49 15.58 3.59 -14.93
CA PRO A 49 16.79 3.62 -15.75
C PRO A 49 18.08 3.38 -14.95
N GLN A 50 17.98 3.38 -13.62
CA GLN A 50 19.13 3.26 -12.72
C GLN A 50 18.74 2.47 -11.48
N SER A 51 19.70 1.68 -10.98
CA SER A 51 19.55 1.04 -9.68
C SER A 51 19.46 2.09 -8.56
N VAL A 52 18.61 1.82 -7.57
CA VAL A 52 18.45 2.69 -6.38
C VAL A 52 18.89 1.96 -5.12
N ILE A 53 19.30 2.73 -4.11
CA ILE A 53 19.56 2.21 -2.76
C ILE A 53 18.51 2.82 -1.83
N ILE A 54 17.77 1.96 -1.11
CA ILE A 54 16.75 2.39 -0.14
C ILE A 54 17.10 1.87 1.25
N ASP A 55 16.59 2.57 2.28
CA ASP A 55 16.60 2.11 3.67
C ASP A 55 15.28 1.42 4.00
N LEU A 56 15.32 0.11 4.26
CA LEU A 56 14.14 -0.67 4.61
C LEU A 56 13.44 -0.16 5.88
N ARG A 57 14.15 0.47 6.82
CA ARG A 57 13.54 1.03 8.05
C ARG A 57 12.68 2.25 7.79
N GLN A 58 12.84 2.87 6.63
CA GLN A 58 12.06 4.02 6.17
C GLN A 58 11.24 3.66 4.93
N SER A 59 11.02 2.36 4.69
CA SER A 59 10.27 1.88 3.55
C SER A 59 8.97 1.21 3.99
N ALA A 60 7.96 1.23 3.13
CA ALA A 60 6.77 0.38 3.24
C ALA A 60 6.42 -0.18 1.86
N ILE A 61 5.73 -1.32 1.84
CA ILE A 61 5.08 -1.83 0.62
C ILE A 61 3.58 -1.58 0.70
N VAL A 62 3.03 -1.01 -0.36
CA VAL A 62 1.59 -0.80 -0.57
C VAL A 62 1.12 -1.80 -1.61
N VAL A 63 0.27 -2.74 -1.20
CA VAL A 63 -0.31 -3.77 -2.06
C VAL A 63 -1.76 -3.38 -2.35
N ILE A 64 -2.08 -3.20 -3.63
CA ILE A 64 -3.34 -2.59 -4.06
C ILE A 64 -4.27 -3.63 -4.67
N ASP A 65 -5.50 -3.67 -4.18
CA ASP A 65 -6.66 -4.35 -4.78
C ASP A 65 -6.42 -5.81 -5.21
N MET A 66 -5.62 -6.59 -4.50
CA MET A 66 -5.49 -8.04 -4.75
C MET A 66 -6.72 -8.81 -4.25
N GLN A 67 -7.91 -8.41 -4.71
CA GLN A 67 -9.21 -8.81 -4.19
C GLN A 67 -9.92 -9.82 -5.12
N ASN A 68 -10.85 -10.59 -4.55
CA ASN A 68 -11.59 -11.62 -5.29
C ASN A 68 -12.32 -11.05 -6.51
N ASP A 69 -12.95 -9.88 -6.41
CA ASP A 69 -13.63 -9.24 -7.54
C ASP A 69 -12.73 -8.97 -8.75
N PHE A 70 -11.44 -8.79 -8.53
CA PHE A 70 -10.47 -8.51 -9.60
C PHE A 70 -9.70 -9.75 -10.05
N CYS A 71 -9.54 -10.74 -9.18
CA CYS A 71 -8.56 -11.82 -9.36
C CYS A 71 -9.15 -13.23 -9.32
N ALA A 72 -10.36 -13.44 -8.80
CA ALA A 72 -10.96 -14.76 -8.63
C ALA A 72 -11.96 -15.09 -9.75
N ALA A 73 -12.07 -16.38 -10.08
CA ALA A 73 -13.19 -16.88 -10.86
C ALA A 73 -14.49 -16.64 -10.07
N GLY A 74 -15.54 -16.21 -10.76
CA GLY A 74 -16.79 -15.78 -10.15
C GLY A 74 -16.73 -14.41 -9.47
N GLY A 75 -15.60 -13.70 -9.52
CA GLY A 75 -15.52 -12.28 -9.12
C GLY A 75 -16.11 -11.35 -10.19
N TRP A 76 -16.22 -10.06 -9.87
CA TRP A 76 -16.85 -9.08 -10.76
C TRP A 76 -16.21 -8.95 -12.15
N VAL A 77 -14.87 -8.98 -12.26
CA VAL A 77 -14.17 -8.94 -13.56
C VAL A 77 -14.55 -10.13 -14.45
N ASP A 78 -14.62 -11.33 -13.86
CA ASP A 78 -15.03 -12.55 -14.55
C ASP A 78 -16.51 -12.48 -14.98
N GLN A 79 -17.39 -11.97 -14.11
CA GLN A 79 -18.80 -11.77 -14.43
C GLN A 79 -19.01 -10.77 -15.58
N MET A 80 -18.16 -9.75 -15.71
CA MET A 80 -18.16 -8.84 -16.87
C MET A 80 -17.64 -9.50 -18.15
N GLY A 81 -17.25 -10.78 -18.12
CA GLY A 81 -16.72 -11.52 -19.26
C GLY A 81 -15.27 -11.20 -19.59
N THR A 82 -14.54 -10.57 -18.66
CA THR A 82 -13.11 -10.24 -18.81
C THR A 82 -12.27 -11.29 -18.09
N ASP A 83 -11.21 -11.78 -18.73
CA ASP A 83 -10.31 -12.76 -18.12
C ASP A 83 -9.56 -12.16 -16.91
N PRO A 84 -9.75 -12.68 -15.68
CA PRO A 84 -9.05 -12.19 -14.49
C PRO A 84 -7.61 -12.72 -14.38
N SER A 85 -7.17 -13.64 -15.24
CA SER A 85 -5.84 -14.26 -15.17
C SER A 85 -4.66 -13.27 -15.15
N PRO A 86 -4.67 -12.14 -15.90
CA PRO A 86 -3.59 -11.16 -15.83
C PRO A 86 -3.47 -10.51 -14.45
N ASN A 87 -4.59 -10.32 -13.75
CA ASN A 87 -4.62 -9.74 -12.40
C ASN A 87 -4.06 -10.70 -11.33
N ARG A 88 -3.88 -11.98 -11.68
CA ARG A 88 -3.29 -12.99 -10.77
C ARG A 88 -1.78 -13.07 -10.87
N ALA A 89 -1.16 -12.47 -11.89
CA ALA A 89 0.29 -12.51 -12.10
C ALA A 89 1.12 -12.00 -10.90
N PRO A 90 0.68 -11.00 -10.10
CA PRO A 90 1.41 -10.55 -8.92
C PRO A 90 1.42 -11.52 -7.73
N ILE A 91 0.55 -12.55 -7.71
CA ILE A 91 0.35 -13.43 -6.54
C ILE A 91 1.66 -14.15 -6.15
N ALA A 92 2.25 -14.91 -7.08
CA ALA A 92 3.44 -15.71 -6.76
C ALA A 92 4.65 -14.85 -6.33
N PRO A 93 4.97 -13.73 -7.01
CA PRO A 93 6.01 -12.80 -6.52
C PRO A 93 5.72 -12.23 -5.12
N LEU A 94 4.47 -11.86 -4.83
CA LEU A 94 4.08 -11.33 -3.53
C LEU A 94 4.17 -12.40 -2.42
N GLN A 95 3.83 -13.65 -2.71
CA GLN A 95 4.00 -14.77 -1.77
C GLN A 95 5.45 -14.96 -1.34
N GLY A 96 6.40 -14.75 -2.25
CA GLY A 96 7.83 -14.79 -1.93
C GLY A 96 8.31 -13.54 -1.18
N LEU A 97 7.89 -12.36 -1.62
CA LEU A 97 8.43 -11.08 -1.14
C LEU A 97 7.88 -10.67 0.24
N LEU A 98 6.57 -10.79 0.46
CA LEU A 98 5.93 -10.24 1.67
C LEU A 98 6.47 -10.83 2.98
N PRO A 99 6.70 -12.15 3.11
CA PRO A 99 7.30 -12.72 4.32
C PRO A 99 8.69 -12.15 4.63
N GLU A 100 9.53 -11.94 3.63
CA GLU A 100 10.86 -11.36 3.82
C GLU A 100 10.82 -9.91 4.29
N LEU A 101 9.90 -9.11 3.71
CA LEU A 101 9.68 -7.73 4.11
C LEU A 101 9.19 -7.64 5.57
N ARG A 102 8.21 -8.47 5.94
CA ARG A 102 7.71 -8.57 7.32
C ARG A 102 8.81 -8.95 8.30
N ALA A 103 9.64 -9.95 7.96
CA ALA A 103 10.76 -10.39 8.79
C ALA A 103 11.81 -9.29 9.01
N LYS A 104 11.91 -8.32 8.09
CA LYS A 104 12.80 -7.14 8.21
C LYS A 104 12.10 -5.93 8.85
N GLY A 105 10.84 -6.07 9.28
CA GLY A 105 10.05 -5.01 9.89
C GLY A 105 9.57 -3.93 8.92
N VAL A 106 9.52 -4.23 7.61
CA VAL A 106 8.95 -3.34 6.59
C VAL A 106 7.43 -3.46 6.68
N PRO A 107 6.69 -2.36 6.93
CA PRO A 107 5.23 -2.40 6.96
C PRO A 107 4.65 -2.83 5.61
N VAL A 108 3.74 -3.80 5.65
CA VAL A 108 2.88 -4.18 4.52
C VAL A 108 1.53 -3.48 4.72
N ILE A 109 1.12 -2.70 3.73
CA ILE A 109 -0.13 -1.94 3.77
C ILE A 109 -1.01 -2.39 2.61
N TRP A 110 -2.11 -3.07 2.93
CA TRP A 110 -3.14 -3.43 1.98
C TRP A 110 -4.05 -2.25 1.75
N VAL A 111 -4.19 -1.83 0.50
CA VAL A 111 -5.05 -0.71 0.10
C VAL A 111 -6.05 -1.25 -0.91
N ASN A 112 -7.24 -1.57 -0.41
CA ASN A 112 -8.22 -2.36 -1.11
C ASN A 112 -9.54 -1.61 -1.23
N TRP A 113 -10.29 -1.84 -2.29
CA TRP A 113 -11.62 -1.27 -2.44
C TRP A 113 -12.58 -1.82 -1.37
N GLY A 114 -13.24 -0.94 -0.63
CA GLY A 114 -14.17 -1.35 0.43
C GLY A 114 -15.29 -0.31 0.60
N ASN A 115 -16.35 -0.44 -0.18
CA ASN A 115 -17.49 0.48 -0.10
C ASN A 115 -18.35 0.20 1.12
N ARG A 116 -19.02 1.25 1.61
CA ARG A 116 -20.11 1.08 2.56
C ARG A 116 -21.29 0.37 1.88
N PRO A 117 -22.08 -0.43 2.63
CA PRO A 117 -23.29 -1.05 2.08
C PRO A 117 -24.31 -0.04 1.54
N ASP A 118 -24.35 1.18 2.09
CA ASP A 118 -25.27 2.26 1.67
C ASP A 118 -24.71 3.13 0.53
N LEU A 119 -23.47 2.88 0.08
CA LEU A 119 -22.72 3.71 -0.87
C LEU A 119 -22.69 5.22 -0.53
N ALA A 120 -22.91 5.60 0.73
CA ALA A 120 -22.97 7.02 1.12
C ALA A 120 -21.64 7.78 0.90
N ASN A 121 -20.53 7.05 0.71
CA ASN A 121 -19.21 7.56 0.37
C ASN A 121 -18.93 7.64 -1.16
N MET A 122 -19.93 7.33 -1.98
CA MET A 122 -19.82 7.29 -3.44
C MET A 122 -20.76 8.30 -4.12
N PRO A 123 -20.23 9.36 -4.74
CA PRO A 123 -21.06 10.30 -5.47
C PRO A 123 -21.56 9.70 -6.80
N PRO A 124 -22.68 10.19 -7.38
CA PRO A 124 -23.29 9.60 -8.58
C PRO A 124 -22.37 9.46 -9.78
N ASN A 125 -21.43 10.40 -9.97
CA ASN A 125 -20.45 10.33 -11.05
C ASN A 125 -19.47 9.16 -10.87
N GLN A 126 -19.14 8.79 -9.63
CA GLN A 126 -18.29 7.63 -9.36
C GLN A 126 -19.08 6.32 -9.50
N ILE A 127 -20.34 6.29 -9.06
CA ILE A 127 -21.22 5.12 -9.28
C ILE A 127 -21.42 4.89 -10.79
N HIS A 128 -21.62 5.96 -11.57
CA HIS A 128 -21.81 5.89 -13.02
C HIS A 128 -20.61 5.28 -13.75
N LEU A 129 -19.37 5.43 -13.27
CA LEU A 129 -18.20 4.77 -13.86
C LEU A 129 -18.32 3.25 -13.88
N TYR A 130 -19.02 2.70 -12.88
CA TYR A 130 -19.13 1.27 -12.61
C TYR A 130 -20.52 0.71 -12.91
N LYS A 131 -21.46 1.59 -13.29
CA LYS A 131 -22.84 1.26 -13.67
C LYS A 131 -23.36 2.31 -14.64
N ASN A 132 -22.77 2.37 -15.83
CA ASN A 132 -22.92 3.47 -16.78
C ASN A 132 -24.36 3.67 -17.29
N SER A 133 -25.11 2.60 -17.53
CA SER A 133 -26.52 2.67 -17.97
C SER A 133 -27.49 2.86 -16.79
N GLY A 134 -27.01 2.76 -15.55
CA GLY A 134 -27.88 2.61 -14.37
C GLY A 134 -28.51 1.22 -14.24
N GLU A 135 -28.26 0.30 -15.17
CA GLU A 135 -28.75 -1.07 -15.19
C GLU A 135 -27.59 -2.07 -15.01
N GLY A 136 -27.91 -3.33 -14.69
CA GLY A 136 -26.91 -4.38 -14.46
C GLY A 136 -26.29 -4.35 -13.05
N VAL A 137 -25.16 -5.04 -12.90
CA VAL A 137 -24.44 -5.20 -11.63
C VAL A 137 -23.31 -4.17 -11.55
N GLY A 138 -23.35 -3.32 -10.53
CA GLY A 138 -22.29 -2.37 -10.18
C GLY A 138 -21.92 -2.46 -8.71
N LEU A 139 -21.27 -1.42 -8.19
CA LEU A 139 -20.83 -1.36 -6.79
C LEU A 139 -21.98 -1.66 -5.82
N GLY A 140 -21.77 -2.57 -4.88
CA GLY A 140 -22.75 -2.97 -3.86
C GLY A 140 -23.86 -3.91 -4.35
N ASP A 141 -24.06 -4.08 -5.66
CA ASP A 141 -25.00 -5.07 -6.18
C ASP A 141 -24.46 -6.50 -5.98
N PRO A 142 -25.33 -7.52 -5.82
CA PRO A 142 -24.89 -8.89 -5.65
C PRO A 142 -24.30 -9.46 -6.94
N LEU A 143 -23.19 -10.19 -6.83
CA LEU A 143 -22.66 -11.03 -7.91
C LEU A 143 -23.62 -12.17 -8.24
N ASP A 144 -23.74 -12.52 -9.53
CA ASP A 144 -24.59 -13.62 -10.00
C ASP A 144 -24.06 -14.99 -9.55
N SER A 145 -22.74 -15.09 -9.37
CA SER A 145 -22.03 -16.32 -9.04
C SER A 145 -22.29 -16.82 -7.61
N ASN A 146 -22.36 -15.90 -6.64
CA ASN A 146 -22.39 -16.25 -5.22
C ASN A 146 -23.15 -15.26 -4.33
N GLY A 147 -23.75 -14.21 -4.91
CA GLY A 147 -24.52 -13.20 -4.19
C GLY A 147 -23.70 -12.22 -3.35
N ALA A 148 -22.36 -12.29 -3.38
CA ALA A 148 -21.53 -11.35 -2.63
C ALA A 148 -21.65 -9.94 -3.23
N PRO A 149 -21.82 -8.88 -2.41
CA PRO A 149 -21.97 -7.52 -2.90
C PRO A 149 -20.65 -6.96 -3.42
N VAL A 150 -20.64 -6.51 -4.69
CA VAL A 150 -19.45 -6.03 -5.41
C VAL A 150 -18.70 -4.95 -4.63
N LEU A 151 -17.42 -5.20 -4.38
CA LEU A 151 -16.47 -4.30 -3.70
C LEU A 151 -17.03 -3.69 -2.40
N GLN A 152 -17.99 -4.35 -1.74
CA GLN A 152 -18.49 -3.90 -0.45
C GLN A 152 -17.55 -4.39 0.65
N LYS A 153 -17.20 -3.51 1.58
CA LYS A 153 -16.36 -3.83 2.73
C LYS A 153 -16.87 -5.08 3.46
N ASP A 154 -15.93 -5.91 3.90
CA ASP A 154 -16.13 -7.16 4.65
C ASP A 154 -16.89 -8.27 3.89
N SER A 155 -17.16 -8.09 2.59
CA SER A 155 -17.73 -9.14 1.73
C SER A 155 -16.65 -10.08 1.18
N TRP A 156 -17.06 -11.25 0.70
CA TRP A 156 -16.18 -12.12 -0.08
C TRP A 156 -15.60 -11.40 -1.30
N ALA A 157 -16.43 -10.61 -1.99
CA ALA A 157 -16.07 -9.89 -3.21
C ALA A 157 -14.90 -8.90 -2.97
N ALA A 158 -14.92 -8.20 -1.83
CA ALA A 158 -13.87 -7.27 -1.42
C ALA A 158 -12.72 -7.91 -0.61
N ALA A 159 -12.79 -9.19 -0.27
CA ALA A 159 -11.69 -9.85 0.44
C ALA A 159 -10.46 -9.99 -0.46
N VAL A 160 -9.27 -9.93 0.15
CA VAL A 160 -8.02 -10.31 -0.50
C VAL A 160 -8.10 -11.78 -0.90
N VAL A 161 -7.52 -12.13 -2.05
CA VAL A 161 -7.46 -13.53 -2.50
C VAL A 161 -6.78 -14.43 -1.46
N ASP A 162 -7.28 -15.65 -1.28
CA ASP A 162 -6.83 -16.57 -0.22
C ASP A 162 -5.32 -16.85 -0.28
N GLU A 163 -4.73 -16.84 -1.48
CA GLU A 163 -3.29 -17.06 -1.70
C GLU A 163 -2.40 -15.96 -1.10
N LEU A 164 -2.98 -14.79 -0.79
CA LEU A 164 -2.30 -13.60 -0.28
C LEU A 164 -2.90 -13.10 1.03
N ALA A 165 -3.48 -14.00 1.85
CA ALA A 165 -4.11 -13.63 3.12
C ALA A 165 -3.24 -12.64 3.94
N PRO A 166 -3.78 -11.46 4.31
CA PRO A 166 -3.08 -10.48 5.14
C PRO A 166 -2.64 -11.09 6.48
N ASP A 167 -1.43 -10.74 6.92
CA ASP A 167 -0.94 -11.09 8.26
C ASP A 167 -1.56 -10.17 9.32
N ALA A 168 -1.68 -10.65 10.56
CA ALA A 168 -2.21 -9.86 11.67
C ALA A 168 -1.41 -8.58 11.98
N SER A 169 -0.14 -8.53 11.56
CA SER A 169 0.72 -7.34 11.67
C SER A 169 0.59 -6.36 10.51
N ASP A 170 -0.11 -6.73 9.42
CA ASP A 170 -0.30 -5.86 8.27
C ASP A 170 -1.34 -4.76 8.56
N ILE A 171 -1.24 -3.66 7.83
CA ILE A 171 -2.20 -2.55 7.92
C ILE A 171 -3.17 -2.67 6.75
N CYS A 172 -4.47 -2.63 7.03
CA CYS A 172 -5.51 -2.62 5.98
C CYS A 172 -6.16 -1.23 5.89
N VAL A 173 -6.28 -0.72 4.67
CA VAL A 173 -6.90 0.57 4.35
C VAL A 173 -7.96 0.34 3.27
N ASP A 174 -9.22 0.65 3.62
CA ASP A 174 -10.30 0.69 2.64
C ASP A 174 -10.20 1.96 1.80
N LYS A 175 -10.24 1.82 0.47
CA LYS A 175 -10.38 2.93 -0.48
C LYS A 175 -11.69 2.83 -1.25
N TYR A 176 -12.10 3.95 -1.83
CA TYR A 176 -13.34 4.10 -2.60
C TYR A 176 -13.17 5.12 -3.73
N ARG A 177 -11.91 5.28 -4.15
CA ARG A 177 -11.43 6.03 -5.31
C ARG A 177 -10.35 5.17 -5.99
N ILE A 178 -9.96 5.54 -7.19
CA ILE A 178 -8.89 4.83 -7.92
C ILE A 178 -7.57 4.91 -7.14
N SER A 179 -7.16 6.11 -6.74
CA SER A 179 -5.97 6.29 -5.90
C SER A 179 -6.29 6.03 -4.44
N GLY A 180 -5.38 5.30 -3.77
CA GLY A 180 -5.46 5.00 -2.35
C GLY A 180 -5.24 6.18 -1.42
N PHE A 181 -4.86 7.37 -1.92
CA PHE A 181 -4.57 8.54 -1.08
C PHE A 181 -5.79 9.42 -0.82
N TRP A 182 -6.82 9.37 -1.68
CA TRP A 182 -7.97 10.26 -1.59
C TRP A 182 -9.01 9.71 -0.62
N ASP A 183 -9.36 10.55 0.35
CA ASP A 183 -10.34 10.25 1.40
C ASP A 183 -10.00 8.99 2.24
N THR A 184 -8.72 8.63 2.36
CA THR A 184 -8.26 7.49 3.18
C THR A 184 -7.20 7.91 4.22
N PRO A 185 -6.93 7.09 5.26
CA PRO A 185 -5.85 7.35 6.20
C PRO A 185 -4.44 7.02 5.67
N LEU A 186 -4.28 6.51 4.44
CA LEU A 186 -2.99 6.00 3.91
C LEU A 186 -1.85 7.01 4.09
N ASP A 187 -2.11 8.27 3.72
CA ASP A 187 -1.12 9.35 3.83
C ASP A 187 -0.64 9.58 5.28
N SER A 188 -1.59 9.58 6.22
CA SER A 188 -1.34 9.77 7.64
C SER A 188 -0.58 8.60 8.23
N ILE A 189 -0.94 7.37 7.83
CA ILE A 189 -0.24 6.14 8.24
C ILE A 189 1.22 6.19 7.79
N LEU A 190 1.48 6.46 6.51
CA LEU A 190 2.84 6.53 5.96
C LEU A 190 3.69 7.61 6.66
N ARG A 191 3.12 8.79 6.96
CA ARG A 191 3.80 9.84 7.76
C ARG A 191 4.13 9.38 9.16
N ASN A 192 3.15 8.76 9.83
CA ASN A 192 3.32 8.32 11.20
C ASN A 192 4.35 7.19 11.32
N LEU A 193 4.46 6.34 10.29
CA LEU A 193 5.51 5.33 10.13
C LEU A 193 6.87 5.91 9.71
N GLY A 194 6.94 7.21 9.45
CA GLY A 194 8.14 7.92 8.99
C GLY A 194 8.68 7.38 7.66
N VAL A 195 7.81 6.84 6.81
CA VAL A 195 8.16 6.27 5.51
C VAL A 195 8.66 7.37 4.56
N LYS A 196 9.73 7.05 3.83
CA LYS A 196 10.40 7.89 2.83
C LYS A 196 10.47 7.23 1.45
N SER A 197 10.34 5.91 1.40
CA SER A 197 10.30 5.10 0.19
C SER A 197 9.06 4.22 0.21
N VAL A 198 8.26 4.23 -0.85
CA VAL A 198 7.09 3.37 -0.98
C VAL A 198 7.31 2.43 -2.16
N LEU A 199 7.17 1.13 -1.93
CA LEU A 199 7.10 0.12 -2.96
C LEU A 199 5.62 -0.12 -3.29
N PHE A 200 5.29 -0.22 -4.57
CA PHE A 200 3.92 -0.49 -5.02
C PHE A 200 3.84 -1.86 -5.68
N ALA A 201 2.75 -2.58 -5.38
CA ALA A 201 2.39 -3.83 -6.03
C ALA A 201 0.86 -3.96 -6.07
N GLY A 202 0.38 -4.96 -6.82
CA GLY A 202 -1.04 -5.26 -6.93
C GLY A 202 -1.63 -4.89 -8.29
N VAL A 203 -2.93 -4.60 -8.31
CA VAL A 203 -3.72 -4.41 -9.54
C VAL A 203 -4.67 -3.22 -9.42
N ASN A 204 -5.19 -2.65 -10.51
CA ASN A 204 -4.65 -2.76 -11.87
C ASN A 204 -3.46 -1.81 -12.04
N ILE A 205 -2.46 -2.25 -12.81
CA ILE A 205 -1.20 -1.51 -13.01
C ILE A 205 -1.45 -0.10 -13.57
N ASP A 206 -2.33 0.03 -14.56
CA ASP A 206 -2.64 1.25 -15.30
C ASP A 206 -3.71 2.14 -14.64
N GLN A 207 -4.34 1.65 -13.57
CA GLN A 207 -5.37 2.37 -12.83
C GLN A 207 -4.95 2.58 -11.38
N CYS A 208 -5.46 1.75 -10.45
CA CYS A 208 -5.29 1.97 -9.02
C CYS A 208 -3.82 2.04 -8.59
N VAL A 209 -2.95 1.20 -9.17
CA VAL A 209 -1.52 1.23 -8.89
C VAL A 209 -0.87 2.50 -9.42
N LEU A 210 -1.03 2.81 -10.72
CA LEU A 210 -0.44 4.00 -11.34
C LEU A 210 -0.88 5.29 -10.64
N HIS A 211 -2.18 5.47 -10.40
CA HIS A 211 -2.68 6.71 -9.80
C HIS A 211 -2.24 6.86 -8.34
N SER A 212 -2.18 5.76 -7.58
CA SER A 212 -1.64 5.80 -6.22
C SER A 212 -0.14 6.13 -6.21
N LEU A 213 0.62 5.59 -7.16
CA LEU A 213 2.04 5.93 -7.33
C LEU A 213 2.23 7.40 -7.70
N THR A 214 1.43 7.91 -8.65
CA THR A 214 1.45 9.31 -9.06
C THR A 214 1.14 10.25 -7.90
N ASP A 215 0.12 9.96 -7.09
CA ASP A 215 -0.20 10.78 -5.91
C ASP A 215 0.88 10.68 -4.83
N ALA A 216 1.46 9.50 -4.60
CA ALA A 216 2.58 9.35 -3.69
C ALA A 216 3.79 10.21 -4.12
N ASN A 217 4.04 10.32 -5.42
CA ASN A 217 5.06 11.20 -5.98
C ASN A 217 4.72 12.68 -5.71
N PHE A 218 3.49 13.13 -5.97
CA PHE A 218 3.09 14.53 -5.72
C PHE A 218 3.10 14.91 -4.24
N LEU A 219 2.79 13.97 -3.34
CA LEU A 219 2.87 14.15 -1.89
C LEU A 219 4.31 14.03 -1.34
N ALA A 220 5.32 13.91 -2.22
CA ALA A 220 6.74 13.73 -1.91
C ALA A 220 7.02 12.52 -0.99
N ARG A 221 6.20 11.47 -1.09
CA ARG A 221 6.37 10.19 -0.36
C ARG A 221 7.34 9.24 -1.02
N ILE A 222 7.83 9.62 -2.20
CA ILE A 222 9.00 9.05 -2.85
C ILE A 222 10.11 10.10 -2.71
N SER A 223 10.85 10.07 -1.60
CA SER A 223 11.98 10.98 -1.41
C SER A 223 13.22 10.40 -2.10
N HIS A 224 13.47 10.81 -3.34
CA HIS A 224 14.83 10.91 -3.86
C HIS A 224 15.09 12.37 -4.24
N ARG A 225 15.88 13.10 -3.43
CA ARG A 225 16.54 14.35 -3.87
C ARG A 225 17.75 14.02 -4.76
N SER A 226 17.51 13.26 -5.82
CA SER A 226 18.44 13.04 -6.93
C SER A 226 17.64 13.25 -8.22
N PRO A 227 18.20 13.82 -9.31
CA PRO A 227 17.44 14.17 -10.52
C PRO A 227 16.80 12.99 -11.27
N ALA A 228 16.95 11.76 -10.81
CA ALA A 228 16.30 10.59 -11.37
C ALA A 228 14.99 10.34 -10.61
N SER A 229 13.90 10.88 -11.16
CA SER A 229 12.55 10.64 -10.66
C SER A 229 12.15 9.19 -10.95
N LEU A 230 11.51 8.51 -9.99
CA LEU A 230 10.85 7.20 -10.22
C LEU A 230 9.63 7.32 -11.17
N ALA A 231 9.30 8.53 -11.62
CA ALA A 231 8.42 8.74 -12.76
C ALA A 231 9.09 8.37 -14.11
N ASP A 232 10.42 8.33 -14.19
CA ASP A 232 11.15 7.83 -15.37
C ASP A 232 11.33 6.31 -15.36
N CYS A 233 10.96 5.64 -14.26
CA CYS A 233 10.76 4.18 -14.23
C CYS A 233 9.45 3.77 -14.91
N ALA A 234 8.60 4.74 -15.27
CA ALA A 234 7.39 4.59 -16.08
C ALA A 234 7.68 4.84 -17.58
N GLY A 235 8.87 4.42 -18.04
CA GLY A 235 9.27 4.44 -19.43
C GLY A 235 8.33 3.60 -20.30
N TYR A 236 7.57 4.30 -21.14
CA TYR A 236 6.71 3.81 -22.21
C TYR A 236 7.46 2.81 -23.12
N ARG A 237 7.47 1.52 -22.77
CA ARG A 237 7.55 0.31 -23.63
C ARG A 237 8.03 -0.87 -22.76
N HIS A 238 7.15 -1.86 -22.61
CA HIS A 238 7.37 -3.13 -21.89
C HIS A 238 7.45 -3.03 -20.36
N TYR A 239 6.31 -2.74 -19.74
CA TYR A 239 6.09 -2.96 -18.31
C TYR A 239 6.04 -4.47 -18.01
N ARG A 240 7.20 -5.07 -17.72
CA ARG A 240 7.26 -6.19 -16.77
C ARG A 240 7.11 -5.56 -15.39
N SER A 241 6.04 -5.93 -14.70
CA SER A 241 5.84 -5.69 -13.27
C SER A 241 7.10 -6.01 -12.48
N LEU A 242 7.21 -5.47 -11.26
CA LEU A 242 8.21 -5.82 -10.26
C LEU A 242 8.46 -7.35 -10.23
N ALA A 243 9.42 -7.79 -11.03
CA ALA A 243 9.97 -9.14 -11.15
C ALA A 243 11.50 -9.02 -11.04
N ALA A 244 11.95 -8.13 -10.16
CA ALA A 244 13.35 -7.88 -9.87
C ALA A 244 13.69 -8.33 -8.44
N VAL A 245 13.24 -9.52 -8.06
CA VAL A 245 13.83 -10.34 -6.98
C VAL A 245 13.62 -11.82 -7.34
N THR A 246 14.29 -12.29 -8.39
CA THR A 246 14.81 -13.67 -8.57
C THR A 246 15.30 -13.80 -10.02
N ASP A 247 16.58 -13.56 -10.24
CA ASP A 247 17.33 -14.20 -11.33
C ASP A 247 18.79 -14.24 -10.87
N GLN A 248 19.17 -15.40 -10.33
CA GLN A 248 20.49 -15.98 -10.55
C GLN A 248 20.34 -17.01 -11.65
#